data_AF-A0A0Q7QYM2-F1
#
_entry.id   AF-A0A0Q7QYM2-F1
#
_cell.length_a   1.000
_cell.length_b   1.000
_cell.length_c   1.000
_cell.angle_alpha   90.00
_cell.angle_beta   90.00
_cell.angle_gamma   90.00
#
_symmetry.space_group_name_H-M   'P 1'
#
loop_
_entity.id
_entity.type
_entity.pdbx_description
1 polymer ?
#
loop_
_entity_poly.entity_id
_entity_poly.type
_entity_poly.pdbx_seq_one_letter_code
_entity_poly.pdbx_strand_id
1 'polypeptide(L)'
;MKDRYAAPVAALTDTDGADFSLAEQTEKPVTLVFFGYTNCPDICQMVMSNVASSLTRLDDDQRDDVQVVFVTTDPARDDEKALRTYLDRFSDDFVGLTGELSTIAELAKSFGVFMQREKKLPSGGYDVTHDTHVFSIDSHDEVPVIWNQDTSATDLADDLTKLLKADS
;
A
#
# COMPACT_ATOMS: atom_id res chain seq x y z
N MET A 1 10.43 14.40 -15.53
CA MET A 1 9.44 13.88 -14.57
C MET A 1 9.61 12.38 -14.29
N LYS A 2 10.72 11.73 -14.73
CA LYS A 2 10.99 10.30 -14.47
C LYS A 2 11.39 9.98 -13.03
N ASP A 3 11.79 10.98 -12.24
CA ASP A 3 12.35 10.75 -10.89
C ASP A 3 11.29 10.66 -9.78
N ARG A 4 9.99 10.74 -10.10
CA ARG A 4 8.91 10.76 -9.11
C ARG A 4 8.37 9.39 -8.72
N TYR A 5 8.87 8.30 -9.28
CA TYR A 5 8.37 6.96 -8.95
C TYR A 5 9.47 5.89 -8.83
N ALA A 6 10.74 6.28 -8.88
CA ALA A 6 11.82 5.39 -8.48
C ALA A 6 11.66 5.16 -6.97
N ALA A 7 11.07 4.03 -6.58
CA ALA A 7 11.07 3.61 -5.19
C ALA A 7 12.55 3.57 -4.76
N PRO A 8 12.94 4.27 -3.68
CA PRO A 8 14.28 4.07 -3.13
C PRO A 8 14.44 2.59 -2.80
N VAL A 9 15.66 2.07 -2.89
CA VAL A 9 16.05 0.81 -2.21
C VAL A 9 16.01 1.11 -0.72
N ALA A 10 14.80 1.25 -0.20
CA ALA A 10 14.50 1.47 1.19
C ALA A 10 14.52 0.09 1.83
N ALA A 11 15.44 -0.13 2.76
CA ALA A 11 15.39 -1.29 3.63
C ALA A 11 14.18 -1.13 4.55
N LEU A 12 13.04 -1.63 4.11
CA LEU A 12 11.88 -1.87 4.96
C LEU A 12 11.92 -3.33 5.43
N THR A 13 11.09 -3.63 6.41
CA THR A 13 10.95 -4.98 6.95
C THR A 13 9.53 -5.44 6.72
N ASP A 14 9.37 -6.64 6.15
CA ASP A 14 8.05 -7.24 5.97
C ASP A 14 7.50 -7.85 7.27
N THR A 15 6.28 -8.40 7.22
CA THR A 15 5.64 -9.02 8.38
C THR A 15 6.32 -10.31 8.86
N ASP A 16 7.21 -10.89 8.07
CA ASP A 16 8.01 -12.08 8.42
C ASP A 16 9.40 -11.71 8.98
N GLY A 17 9.71 -10.41 9.04
CA GLY A 17 11.00 -9.89 9.52
C GLY A 17 12.11 -9.89 8.47
N ALA A 18 11.77 -10.10 7.19
CA ALA A 18 12.73 -10.06 6.09
C ALA A 18 12.89 -8.64 5.54
N ASP A 19 14.08 -8.34 5.01
CA ASP A 19 14.33 -7.09 4.29
C ASP A 19 13.47 -7.06 3.02
N PHE A 20 12.79 -5.93 2.81
CA PHE A 20 11.91 -5.71 1.67
C PHE A 20 12.22 -4.39 0.95
N SER A 21 12.34 -4.44 -0.37
CA SER A 21 12.57 -3.33 -1.28
C SER A 21 11.46 -3.27 -2.32
N LEU A 22 10.63 -2.23 -2.26
CA LEU A 22 9.59 -1.96 -3.27
C LEU A 22 10.15 -1.72 -4.69
N ALA A 23 11.44 -1.45 -4.83
CA ALA A 23 12.09 -1.28 -6.12
C ALA A 23 12.60 -2.60 -6.73
N GLU A 24 12.76 -3.64 -5.91
CA GLU A 24 13.41 -4.89 -6.33
C GLU A 24 12.47 -6.10 -6.20
N GLN A 25 11.40 -6.01 -5.40
CA GLN A 25 10.50 -7.12 -5.08
C GLN A 25 9.04 -6.88 -5.54
N THR A 26 8.88 -6.11 -6.61
CA THR A 26 7.64 -5.97 -7.40
C THR A 26 7.61 -7.01 -8.51
N GLU A 27 7.79 -8.29 -8.16
CA GLU A 27 7.92 -9.39 -9.14
C GLU A 27 6.62 -9.69 -9.90
N LYS A 28 5.48 -9.18 -9.40
CA LYS A 28 4.18 -9.30 -10.03
C LYS A 28 3.97 -8.19 -11.07
N PRO A 29 3.27 -8.48 -12.19
CA PRO A 29 2.97 -7.48 -13.21
C PRO A 29 2.38 -6.18 -12.65
N VAL A 30 1.53 -6.26 -11.63
CA VAL A 30 1.02 -5.07 -10.94
C VAL A 30 1.20 -5.20 -9.43
N THR A 31 1.84 -4.20 -8.82
CA THR A 31 1.89 -4.05 -7.36
C THR A 31 1.07 -2.85 -6.91
N LEU A 32 0.09 -3.08 -6.03
CA LEU A 32 -0.66 -2.04 -5.36
C LEU A 32 0.06 -1.60 -4.08
N VAL A 33 0.32 -0.32 -3.91
CA VAL A 33 0.90 0.26 -2.70
C VAL A 33 -0.08 1.17 -2.01
N PHE A 34 -0.31 0.94 -0.72
CA PHE A 34 -1.12 1.81 0.13
C PHE A 34 -0.34 2.21 1.38
N PHE A 35 -0.27 3.52 1.64
CA PHE A 35 0.30 4.07 2.87
C PHE A 35 -0.82 4.26 3.89
N GLY A 36 -0.72 3.57 5.03
CA GLY A 36 -1.77 3.57 6.06
C GLY A 36 -1.22 3.33 7.46
N TYR A 37 -2.06 3.15 8.47
CA TYR A 37 -1.63 2.63 9.77
C TYR A 37 -2.76 1.84 10.44
N THR A 38 -2.41 0.85 11.27
CA THR A 38 -3.39 -0.15 11.76
C THR A 38 -4.46 0.44 12.69
N ASN A 39 -4.12 1.54 13.37
CA ASN A 39 -4.99 2.23 14.33
C ASN A 39 -5.83 3.34 13.69
N CYS A 40 -5.85 3.46 12.36
CA CYS A 40 -6.62 4.49 11.68
C CYS A 40 -8.13 4.29 11.94
N PRO A 41 -8.85 5.31 12.47
CA PRO A 41 -10.18 5.11 13.05
C PRO A 41 -11.30 4.77 12.06
N ASP A 42 -11.10 4.85 10.74
CA ASP A 42 -12.15 4.46 9.78
C ASP A 42 -11.59 4.13 8.37
N ILE A 43 -10.84 5.05 7.77
CA ILE A 43 -10.67 5.04 6.31
C ILE A 43 -9.70 3.98 5.78
N CYS A 44 -8.65 3.63 6.53
CA CYS A 44 -7.70 2.60 6.09
C CYS A 44 -8.37 1.22 5.97
N GLN A 45 -9.30 0.90 6.88
CA GLN A 45 -10.03 -0.38 6.83
C GLN A 45 -10.98 -0.41 5.63
N MET A 46 -11.64 0.72 5.33
CA MET A 46 -12.48 0.86 4.15
C MET A 46 -11.68 0.66 2.87
N VAL A 47 -10.54 1.35 2.71
CA VAL A 47 -9.68 1.23 1.51
C VAL A 47 -9.17 -0.19 1.33
N MET A 48 -8.65 -0.83 2.38
CA MET A 48 -8.17 -2.22 2.30
C MET A 48 -9.30 -3.22 2.01
N SER A 49 -10.50 -3.01 2.57
CA SER A 49 -11.67 -3.82 2.22
C SER A 49 -12.06 -3.66 0.75
N ASN A 50 -11.96 -2.43 0.22
CA ASN A 50 -12.27 -2.14 -1.18
C ASN A 50 -11.24 -2.78 -2.12
N VAL A 51 -9.94 -2.72 -1.78
CA VAL A 51 -8.87 -3.42 -2.50
C VAL A 51 -9.12 -4.92 -2.49
N ALA A 52 -9.32 -5.54 -1.32
CA ALA A 52 -9.60 -6.98 -1.23
C ALA A 52 -10.83 -7.37 -2.05
N SER A 53 -11.92 -6.60 -1.96
CA SER A 53 -13.14 -6.82 -2.76
C SER A 53 -12.89 -6.73 -4.26
N SER A 54 -12.02 -5.81 -4.71
CA SER A 54 -11.66 -5.70 -6.13
C SER A 54 -10.94 -6.96 -6.64
N LEU A 55 -10.05 -7.54 -5.85
CA LEU A 55 -9.31 -8.76 -6.22
C LEU A 55 -10.23 -9.99 -6.34
N THR A 56 -11.33 -10.05 -5.58
CA THR A 56 -12.32 -11.14 -5.71
C THR A 56 -13.09 -11.10 -7.04
N ARG A 57 -12.99 -10.00 -7.79
CA ARG A 57 -13.67 -9.80 -9.08
C ARG A 57 -12.77 -10.15 -10.27
N LEU A 58 -11.47 -10.28 -10.04
CA LEU A 58 -10.52 -10.78 -11.03
C LEU A 58 -10.63 -12.30 -11.14
N ASP A 59 -10.32 -12.84 -12.31
CA ASP A 59 -10.08 -14.28 -12.45
C ASP A 59 -8.79 -14.69 -11.70
N ASP A 60 -8.57 -16.00 -11.54
CA ASP A 60 -7.48 -16.50 -10.71
C ASP A 60 -6.11 -16.16 -11.30
N ASP A 61 -5.94 -16.24 -12.63
CA ASP A 61 -4.69 -15.87 -13.31
C ASP A 61 -4.37 -14.38 -13.12
N GLN A 62 -5.37 -13.51 -13.32
CA GLN A 62 -5.24 -12.08 -13.10
C GLN A 62 -4.95 -11.74 -11.63
N ARG A 63 -5.57 -12.44 -10.68
CA ARG A 63 -5.34 -12.22 -9.25
C ARG A 63 -3.92 -12.60 -8.87
N ASP A 64 -3.40 -13.69 -9.41
CA ASP A 64 -2.03 -14.15 -9.16
C ASP A 64 -0.98 -13.16 -9.70
N ASP A 65 -1.34 -12.32 -10.66
CA ASP A 65 -0.49 -11.26 -11.22
C ASP A 65 -0.57 -9.92 -10.46
N VAL A 66 -1.31 -9.85 -9.35
CA VAL A 66 -1.42 -8.64 -8.52
C VAL A 66 -0.84 -8.88 -7.12
N GLN A 67 0.13 -8.04 -6.73
CA GLN A 67 0.62 -7.95 -5.35
C GLN A 67 -0.01 -6.77 -4.63
N VAL A 68 -0.30 -6.90 -3.33
CA VAL A 68 -0.73 -5.78 -2.49
C VAL A 68 0.27 -5.56 -1.37
N VAL A 69 0.78 -4.34 -1.28
CA VAL A 69 1.75 -3.90 -0.28
C VAL A 69 1.14 -2.77 0.55
N PHE A 70 1.04 -2.99 1.86
CA PHE A 70 0.68 -2.00 2.84
C PHE A 70 1.93 -1.47 3.51
N VAL A 71 2.18 -0.16 3.42
CA VAL A 71 3.31 0.48 4.10
C VAL A 71 2.77 1.27 5.30
N THR A 72 3.21 0.93 6.51
CA THR A 72 2.78 1.71 7.67
C THR A 72 3.34 3.13 7.63
N THR A 73 2.55 4.08 8.07
CA THR A 73 2.93 5.48 8.34
C THR A 73 3.16 5.73 9.83
N ASP A 74 3.05 4.68 10.65
CA ASP A 74 3.16 4.72 12.11
C ASP A 74 3.91 3.49 12.68
N PRO A 75 5.20 3.38 12.36
CA PRO A 75 6.03 2.24 12.80
C PRO A 75 6.21 2.17 14.33
N ALA A 76 5.85 3.23 15.07
CA ALA A 76 5.93 3.23 16.53
C ALA A 76 4.84 2.35 17.19
N ARG A 77 3.73 2.10 16.47
CA ARG A 77 2.62 1.25 16.93
C ARG A 77 2.42 0.03 16.04
N ASP A 78 2.87 0.09 14.79
CA ASP A 78 2.71 -0.94 13.79
C ASP A 78 4.00 -1.75 13.63
N ASP A 79 4.27 -2.64 14.60
CA ASP A 79 5.29 -3.68 14.48
C ASP A 79 4.84 -4.80 13.51
N GLU A 80 5.75 -5.73 13.18
CA GLU A 80 5.49 -6.78 12.19
C GLU A 80 4.25 -7.61 12.56
N LYS A 81 4.10 -7.90 13.85
CA LYS A 81 2.97 -8.69 14.37
C LYS A 81 1.65 -7.93 14.31
N ALA A 82 1.65 -6.65 14.65
CA ALA A 82 0.48 -5.79 14.57
C ALA A 82 0.01 -5.65 13.12
N LEU A 83 0.95 -5.46 12.19
CA LEU A 83 0.66 -5.41 10.75
C LEU A 83 0.10 -6.73 10.24
N ARG A 84 0.72 -7.86 10.56
CA ARG A 84 0.21 -9.17 10.14
C ARG A 84 -1.22 -9.41 10.63
N THR A 85 -1.45 -9.16 11.93
CA THR A 85 -2.79 -9.25 12.54
C THR A 85 -3.80 -8.32 11.86
N TYR A 86 -3.36 -7.16 11.36
CA TYR A 86 -4.18 -6.24 10.60
C TYR A 86 -4.54 -6.77 9.22
N LEU A 87 -3.55 -7.25 8.48
CA LEU A 87 -3.69 -7.69 7.09
C LEU A 87 -4.45 -9.01 6.94
N ASP A 88 -4.36 -9.92 7.91
CA ASP A 88 -5.11 -11.20 7.95
C ASP A 88 -6.64 -11.03 7.91
N ARG A 89 -7.14 -9.81 8.15
CA ARG A 89 -8.58 -9.49 8.00
C ARG A 89 -9.01 -9.36 6.55
N PHE A 90 -8.06 -9.15 5.64
CA PHE A 90 -8.29 -8.86 4.22
C PHE A 90 -7.75 -9.96 3.31
N SER A 91 -6.50 -10.38 3.52
CA SER A 91 -5.87 -11.50 2.81
C SER A 91 -4.54 -11.90 3.49
N ASP A 92 -4.25 -13.19 3.48
CA ASP A 92 -2.98 -13.73 3.96
C ASP A 92 -1.82 -13.36 3.01
N ASP A 93 -2.11 -13.14 1.72
CA ASP A 93 -1.12 -12.81 0.67
C ASP A 93 -0.69 -11.34 0.67
N PHE A 94 -1.31 -10.49 1.50
CA PHE A 94 -0.95 -9.07 1.55
C PHE A 94 0.35 -8.88 2.31
N VAL A 95 1.27 -8.13 1.72
CA VAL A 95 2.56 -7.81 2.32
C VAL A 95 2.42 -6.54 3.16
N GLY A 96 2.84 -6.59 4.43
CA GLY A 96 2.89 -5.42 5.30
C GLY A 96 4.33 -5.00 5.55
N LEU A 97 4.63 -3.71 5.39
CA LEU A 97 5.97 -3.16 5.55
C LEU A 97 6.02 -2.16 6.70
N THR A 98 7.06 -2.28 7.53
CA THR A 98 7.44 -1.36 8.60
C THR A 98 8.94 -1.04 8.56
N GLY A 99 9.41 -0.21 9.47
CA GLY A 99 10.82 0.18 9.56
C GLY A 99 11.03 1.56 10.16
N GLU A 100 12.20 2.15 9.92
CA GLU A 100 12.52 3.48 10.41
C GLU A 100 11.60 4.54 9.79
N LEU A 101 11.03 5.41 10.64
CA LEU A 101 10.07 6.44 10.22
C LEU A 101 10.65 7.38 9.14
N SER A 102 11.96 7.66 9.19
CA SER A 102 12.61 8.48 8.17
C SER A 102 12.62 7.79 6.80
N THR A 103 12.87 6.49 6.77
CA THR A 103 12.87 5.68 5.55
C THR A 103 11.48 5.62 4.93
N ILE A 104 10.46 5.36 5.77
CA ILE A 104 9.05 5.39 5.37
C ILE A 104 8.65 6.77 4.84
N ALA A 105 9.07 7.85 5.51
CA ALA A 105 8.73 9.20 5.08
C ALA A 105 9.39 9.59 3.75
N GLU A 106 10.61 9.13 3.49
CA GLU A 106 11.30 9.32 2.20
C GLU A 106 10.61 8.55 1.08
N LEU A 107 10.20 7.31 1.34
CA LEU A 107 9.40 6.50 0.42
C LEU A 107 8.03 7.15 0.15
N ALA A 108 7.27 7.50 1.19
CA ALA A 108 5.98 8.17 1.04
C ALA A 108 6.10 9.44 0.18
N LYS A 109 7.17 10.22 0.41
CA LYS A 109 7.46 11.42 -0.37
C LYS A 109 7.78 11.12 -1.84
N SER A 110 8.42 10.00 -2.17
CA SER A 110 8.61 9.62 -3.59
C SER A 110 7.25 9.41 -4.27
N PHE A 111 6.29 8.78 -3.59
CA PHE A 111 4.91 8.64 -4.05
C PHE A 111 4.08 9.94 -3.96
N GLY A 112 4.67 11.06 -3.53
CA GLY A 112 3.97 12.33 -3.34
C GLY A 112 3.03 12.36 -2.13
N VAL A 113 3.09 11.34 -1.26
CA VAL A 113 2.34 11.26 0.00
C VAL A 113 3.08 12.06 1.07
N PHE A 114 2.39 13.04 1.66
CA PHE A 114 2.94 13.84 2.75
C PHE A 114 2.40 13.35 4.09
N MET A 115 3.27 12.73 4.89
CA MET A 115 2.95 12.37 6.27
C MET A 115 3.04 13.61 7.17
N GLN A 116 1.90 14.13 7.61
CA GLN A 116 1.90 15.18 8.65
C GLN A 116 1.95 14.54 10.05
N ARG A 117 2.87 15.03 10.88
CA ARG A 117 2.98 14.59 12.27
C ARG A 117 1.72 14.96 13.05
N GLU A 118 1.16 13.93 13.67
CA GLU A 118 0.34 13.91 14.89
C GLU A 118 -0.54 15.14 15.14
N LYS A 119 -1.83 15.05 14.77
CA LYS A 119 -2.85 15.87 15.42
C LYS A 119 -3.33 15.15 16.66
N LYS A 120 -3.06 15.69 17.85
CA LYS A 120 -3.59 15.13 19.11
C LYS A 120 -5.12 15.07 19.06
N LEU A 121 -5.66 13.88 19.29
CA LEU A 121 -7.10 13.67 19.37
C LEU A 121 -7.65 14.09 20.74
N PRO A 122 -8.90 14.60 20.82
CA PRO A 122 -9.54 14.95 22.09
C PRO A 122 -9.71 13.77 23.06
N SER A 123 -9.72 12.54 22.53
CA SER A 123 -9.85 11.28 23.28
C SER A 123 -8.55 10.78 23.93
N GLY A 124 -7.42 11.43 23.67
CA GLY A 124 -6.09 10.92 24.00
C GLY A 124 -5.57 10.00 22.89
N GLY A 125 -4.43 10.36 22.29
CA GLY A 125 -3.87 9.74 21.08
C GLY A 125 -3.53 10.79 20.02
N TYR A 126 -3.09 10.36 18.85
CA TYR A 126 -2.85 11.23 17.70
C TYR A 126 -3.27 10.59 16.38
N ASP A 127 -3.71 11.43 15.45
CA ASP A 127 -3.95 11.06 14.06
C ASP A 127 -2.74 11.44 13.20
N VAL A 128 -2.34 10.53 12.32
CA VAL A 128 -1.47 10.82 11.19
C VAL A 128 -2.39 11.16 10.02
N THR A 129 -2.32 12.39 9.52
CA THR A 129 -3.01 12.75 8.27
C THR A 129 -2.11 12.35 7.11
N HIS A 130 -2.54 11.38 6.33
CA HIS A 130 -1.95 10.99 5.06
C HIS A 130 -3.04 10.95 3.99
N ASP A 131 -2.66 11.19 2.74
CA ASP A 131 -3.57 10.97 1.61
C ASP A 131 -3.96 9.48 1.53
N THR A 132 -5.22 9.19 1.22
CA THR A 132 -5.82 7.84 1.19
C THR A 132 -5.70 7.20 -0.18
N HIS A 133 -4.60 7.48 -0.89
CA HIS A 133 -4.39 7.01 -2.25
C HIS A 133 -3.82 5.59 -2.28
N VAL A 134 -4.32 4.77 -3.20
CA VAL A 134 -3.72 3.49 -3.60
C VAL A 134 -3.00 3.72 -4.93
N PHE A 135 -1.73 3.34 -4.99
CA PHE A 135 -0.89 3.52 -6.17
C PHE A 135 -0.69 2.17 -6.85
N SER A 136 -0.74 2.10 -8.18
CA SER A 136 -0.24 0.95 -8.93
C SER A 136 1.23 1.15 -9.28
N ILE A 137 2.03 0.10 -9.23
CA ILE A 137 3.37 0.02 -9.82
C ILE A 137 3.31 -1.10 -10.86
N ASP A 138 3.71 -0.81 -12.09
CA ASP A 138 3.82 -1.82 -13.15
C ASP A 138 5.24 -2.41 -13.23
N SER A 139 5.45 -3.39 -14.11
CA SER A 139 6.76 -4.02 -14.32
C SER A 139 7.85 -3.09 -14.87
N HIS A 140 7.49 -1.87 -15.25
CA HIS A 140 8.41 -0.83 -15.73
C HIS A 140 8.74 0.21 -14.64
N ASP A 141 8.36 -0.05 -13.39
CA ASP A 141 8.48 0.85 -12.24
C ASP A 141 7.74 2.20 -12.43
N GLU A 142 6.70 2.22 -13.27
CA GLU A 142 5.85 3.38 -13.48
C GLU A 142 4.59 3.30 -12.61
N VAL A 143 3.98 4.47 -12.32
CA VAL A 143 2.72 4.57 -11.58
C VAL A 143 1.60 5.00 -12.53
N PRO A 144 1.01 4.06 -13.29
CA PRO A 144 0.05 4.39 -14.34
C PRO A 144 -1.30 4.85 -13.77
N VAL A 145 -1.70 4.37 -12.59
CA VAL A 145 -2.99 4.72 -11.96
C VAL A 145 -2.82 4.98 -10.46
N ILE A 146 -3.58 5.97 -9.98
CA ILE A 146 -3.72 6.31 -8.57
C ILE A 146 -5.22 6.36 -8.28
N TRP A 147 -5.67 5.53 -7.34
CA TRP A 147 -7.04 5.52 -6.86
C TRP A 147 -7.16 6.29 -5.55
N ASN A 148 -8.34 6.82 -5.28
CA ASN A 148 -8.67 7.48 -4.01
C ASN A 148 -9.80 6.72 -3.31
N GLN A 149 -10.15 7.17 -2.10
CA GLN A 149 -11.21 6.58 -1.27
C GLN A 149 -12.60 6.48 -1.93
N ASP A 150 -12.88 7.27 -2.97
CA ASP A 150 -14.18 7.28 -3.67
C ASP A 150 -14.24 6.25 -4.81
N THR A 151 -13.12 5.63 -5.16
CA THR A 151 -13.05 4.59 -6.20
C THR A 151 -13.76 3.32 -5.73
N SER A 152 -14.71 2.81 -6.50
CA SER A 152 -15.41 1.57 -6.16
C SER A 152 -14.56 0.33 -6.44
N ALA A 153 -14.80 -0.78 -5.73
CA ALA A 153 -14.14 -2.06 -6.00
C ALA A 153 -14.35 -2.57 -7.43
N THR A 154 -15.47 -2.21 -8.08
CA THR A 154 -15.72 -2.56 -9.49
C THR A 154 -14.78 -1.77 -10.41
N ASP A 155 -14.70 -0.45 -10.23
CA ASP A 155 -13.86 0.40 -11.06
C ASP A 155 -12.37 0.03 -10.89
N LEU A 156 -11.95 -0.24 -9.65
CA LEU A 156 -10.60 -0.69 -9.33
C LEU A 156 -10.28 -2.02 -10.04
N ALA A 157 -11.19 -3.00 -10.01
CA ALA A 157 -11.01 -4.28 -10.69
C ALA A 157 -10.98 -4.15 -12.23
N ASP A 158 -11.84 -3.29 -12.79
CA ASP A 158 -11.88 -3.01 -14.23
C ASP A 158 -10.57 -2.35 -14.68
N ASP A 159 -10.00 -1.46 -13.89
CA ASP A 159 -8.72 -0.82 -14.18
C ASP A 159 -7.55 -1.79 -14.03
N LEU A 160 -7.52 -2.63 -12.98
CA LEU A 160 -6.53 -3.71 -12.85
C LEU A 160 -6.53 -4.63 -14.07
N THR A 161 -7.71 -5.02 -14.55
CA THR A 161 -7.84 -5.84 -15.77
C THR A 161 -7.23 -5.16 -17.00
N LYS A 162 -7.32 -3.82 -17.12
CA LYS A 162 -6.71 -3.08 -18.23
C LYS A 162 -5.20 -2.98 -18.06
N LEU A 163 -4.72 -2.75 -16.84
CA LEU A 163 -3.30 -2.64 -16.51
C LEU A 163 -2.58 -3.96 -16.80
N LEU A 164 -3.10 -5.08 -16.31
CA LEU A 164 -2.53 -6.41 -16.55
C LEU A 164 -2.41 -6.74 -18.04
N LYS A 165 -3.38 -6.33 -18.86
CA LYS A 165 -3.34 -6.51 -20.31
C LYS A 165 -2.34 -5.61 -21.03
N ALA A 166 -2.06 -4.43 -20.47
CA ALA A 166 -1.11 -3.49 -21.04
C ALA A 166 0.34 -3.88 -20.75
N ASP A 167 0.56 -4.61 -19.67
CA ASP A 167 1.87 -5.09 -19.21
C ASP A 167 2.21 -6.53 -19.66
N SER A 168 1.31 -7.17 -20.40
CA SER A 168 1.46 -8.51 -21.02
C SER A 168 2.16 -8.49 -22.38
#